data_AF-F8QEU5-F1
#
_entry.id   AF-F8QEU5-F1
#
_cell.length_a   1.000
_cell.length_b   1.000
_cell.length_c   1.000
_cell.angle_alpha   90.00
_cell.angle_beta   90.00
_cell.angle_gamma   90.00
#
_symmetry.space_group_name_H-M   'P 1'
#
loop_
_entity.id
_entity.type
_entity.pdbx_description
1 polymer ?
#
loop_
_entity_poly.entity_id
_entity_poly.type
_entity_poly.pdbx_seq_one_letter_code
_entity_poly.pdbx_strand_id
1 'polypeptide(L)'
;MAPSFSKFGLLPKSLSWFKDITIDLWIDQEGFRAIKPSFKLVGYSPRGRSLEPYSPVLGDGGTDPTAGVAEFMPIKRETFVFHYATLDGAPILRRLTTGGDEARDYIS
;
A
#
# COMPACT_ATOMS: atom_id res chain seq x y z
N MET A 1 24.71 -5.71 22.58
CA MET A 1 23.28 -5.34 22.57
C MET A 1 23.07 -4.43 21.36
N ALA A 2 22.42 -4.92 20.29
CA ALA A 2 22.20 -4.11 19.09
C ALA A 2 21.09 -3.08 19.35
N PRO A 3 21.17 -1.85 18.81
CA PRO A 3 20.10 -0.87 18.97
C PRO A 3 18.80 -1.39 18.34
N SER A 4 17.73 -1.44 19.13
CA SER A 4 16.38 -1.71 18.66
C SER A 4 15.86 -0.45 17.96
N PHE A 5 16.04 -0.35 16.65
CA PHE A 5 15.36 0.68 15.88
C PHE A 5 13.85 0.46 15.94
N SER A 6 13.09 1.51 16.20
CA SER A 6 11.64 1.42 16.10
C SER A 6 11.27 0.99 14.68
N LYS A 7 10.35 0.04 14.54
CA LYS A 7 9.92 -0.54 13.24
C LYS A 7 9.61 0.53 12.18
N PHE A 8 9.17 1.71 12.61
CA PHE A 8 8.83 2.84 11.77
C PHE A 8 9.64 4.10 12.10
N GLY A 9 10.91 3.96 12.51
CA GLY A 9 11.74 5.07 12.95
C GLY A 9 12.03 6.12 11.87
N LEU A 10 11.89 5.74 10.60
CA LEU A 10 12.04 6.63 9.45
C LEU A 10 10.71 7.25 9.00
N LEU A 11 9.57 6.80 9.53
CA LEU A 11 8.25 7.33 9.15
C LEU A 11 8.05 8.72 9.78
N PRO A 12 7.81 9.78 8.98
CA PRO A 12 7.53 11.11 9.50
C PRO A 12 6.33 11.11 10.44
N LYS A 13 6.37 11.95 11.49
CA LYS A 13 5.27 12.04 12.47
C LYS A 13 3.93 12.43 11.81
N SER A 14 3.98 13.30 10.81
CA SER A 14 2.83 13.71 9.99
C SER A 14 2.20 12.54 9.21
N LEU A 15 2.96 11.48 8.95
CA LEU A 15 2.50 10.25 8.27
C LEU A 15 2.25 9.08 9.23
N SER A 16 2.22 9.34 10.55
CA SER A 16 2.04 8.30 11.56
C SER A 16 0.75 7.49 11.39
N TRP A 17 -0.29 8.08 10.78
CA TRP A 17 -1.56 7.45 10.44
C TRP A 17 -1.42 6.26 9.49
N PHE A 18 -0.34 6.15 8.70
CA PHE A 18 -0.09 4.97 7.87
C PHE A 18 0.08 3.67 8.67
N LYS A 19 0.42 3.76 9.97
CA LYS A 19 0.57 2.58 10.83
C LYS A 19 -0.76 1.84 11.04
N ASP A 20 -1.87 2.57 10.96
CA ASP A 20 -3.21 2.06 11.24
C ASP A 20 -4.00 1.74 9.96
N ILE A 21 -3.39 1.98 8.80
CA ILE A 21 -4.02 1.70 7.51
C ILE A 21 -3.73 0.28 7.03
N THR A 22 -4.80 -0.33 6.51
CA THR A 22 -4.75 -1.51 5.65
C THR A 22 -5.12 -1.09 4.23
N ILE A 23 -4.35 -1.57 3.25
CA ILE A 23 -4.69 -1.43 1.82
C ILE A 23 -5.31 -2.75 1.39
N ASP A 24 -6.48 -2.68 0.76
CA ASP A 24 -7.15 -3.85 0.18
C ASP A 24 -7.20 -3.71 -1.33
N LEU A 25 -6.76 -4.76 -2.03
CA LEU A 25 -6.85 -4.83 -3.49
C LEU A 25 -8.03 -5.72 -3.87
N TRP A 26 -8.97 -5.20 -4.66
CA TRP A 26 -10.10 -5.97 -5.16
C TRP A 26 -9.78 -6.46 -6.56
N ILE A 27 -9.48 -7.74 -6.68
CA ILE A 27 -9.17 -8.36 -7.97
C ILE A 27 -10.32 -9.32 -8.30
N ASP A 28 -10.89 -9.16 -9.48
CA ASP A 28 -12.01 -9.97 -9.95
C ASP A 28 -11.75 -10.52 -11.35
N GLN A 29 -12.31 -11.69 -11.62
CA GLN A 29 -12.38 -12.32 -12.92
C GLN A 29 -13.86 -12.55 -13.26
N GLU A 30 -14.42 -11.60 -14.03
CA GLU A 30 -15.78 -11.64 -14.59
C GLU A 30 -16.89 -11.98 -13.58
N GLY A 31 -16.73 -11.58 -12.32
CA GLY A 31 -17.73 -11.78 -11.26
C GLY A 31 -17.79 -13.19 -10.69
N PHE A 32 -16.89 -14.09 -11.11
CA PHE A 32 -16.92 -15.49 -10.69
C PHE A 32 -16.08 -15.73 -9.42
N ARG A 33 -15.00 -14.98 -9.22
CA ARG A 33 -14.08 -15.11 -8.07
C ARG A 33 -13.37 -13.80 -7.74
N ALA A 34 -14.03 -12.94 -6.98
CA ALA A 34 -13.37 -11.78 -6.37
C ALA A 34 -12.47 -12.21 -5.20
N ILE A 35 -11.25 -11.68 -5.16
CA ILE A 35 -10.34 -11.82 -4.02
C ILE A 35 -10.04 -10.44 -3.44
N LYS A 36 -9.76 -10.40 -2.14
CA LYS A 36 -9.45 -9.18 -1.40
C LYS A 36 -8.20 -9.36 -0.52
N PRO A 37 -7.00 -9.50 -1.10
CA PRO A 37 -5.77 -9.50 -0.31
C PRO A 37 -5.56 -8.15 0.37
N SER A 38 -5.20 -8.22 1.65
CA SER A 38 -4.95 -7.06 2.51
C SER A 38 -3.45 -6.87 2.77
N PHE A 39 -3.02 -5.63 2.84
CA PHE A 39 -1.62 -5.24 3.01
C PHE A 39 -1.48 -4.26 4.17
N LYS A 40 -0.41 -4.40 4.95
CA LYS A 40 -0.07 -3.53 6.08
C LYS A 40 1.29 -2.87 5.89
N LEU A 41 1.45 -1.70 6.50
CA LEU A 41 2.73 -0.99 6.50
C LEU A 41 3.83 -1.83 7.18
N VAL A 42 4.96 -1.95 6.50
CA VAL A 42 6.17 -2.59 7.05
C VAL A 42 7.37 -1.67 7.11
N GLY A 43 7.41 -0.62 6.31
CA GLY A 43 8.55 0.27 6.22
C GLY A 43 8.23 1.61 5.57
N TYR A 44 9.15 2.54 5.71
CA TYR A 44 9.12 3.82 5.01
C TYR A 44 10.55 4.18 4.60
N SER A 45 10.72 4.51 3.32
CA SER A 45 12.00 4.92 2.75
C SER A 45 11.93 6.40 2.35
N PRO A 46 12.63 7.30 3.06
CA PRO A 46 12.57 8.74 2.79
C PRO A 46 13.27 9.17 1.49
N ARG A 47 14.04 8.28 0.85
CA ARG A 47 14.85 8.61 -0.35
C ARG A 47 14.83 7.52 -1.42
N GLY A 48 14.23 6.37 -1.16
CA GLY A 48 14.23 5.26 -2.12
C GLY A 48 13.05 5.36 -3.06
N ARG A 49 13.29 5.40 -4.38
CA ARG A 49 12.26 5.25 -5.44
C ARG A 49 11.06 6.21 -5.36
N SER A 50 11.17 7.34 -4.65
CA SER A 50 10.14 8.37 -4.70
C SER A 50 10.11 9.00 -6.10
N LEU A 51 8.92 9.34 -6.57
CA LEU A 51 8.72 10.11 -7.80
C LEU A 51 9.22 11.57 -7.64
N GLU A 52 9.35 12.05 -6.41
CA GLU A 52 9.82 13.41 -6.08
C GLU A 52 10.95 13.37 -5.02
N PRO A 53 12.12 12.79 -5.33
CA PRO A 53 13.18 12.50 -4.35
C PRO A 53 13.89 13.74 -3.78
N TYR A 54 13.58 14.95 -4.29
CA TYR A 54 14.25 16.20 -3.92
C TYR A 54 13.27 17.31 -3.51
N SER A 55 12.03 16.98 -3.14
CA SER A 55 11.12 18.03 -2.69
C SER A 55 11.74 18.78 -1.50
N PRO A 56 11.84 20.13 -1.57
CA PRO A 56 12.48 20.90 -0.53
C PRO A 56 11.78 20.65 0.80
N VAL A 57 12.56 20.30 1.83
CA VAL A 57 12.08 20.24 3.21
C VAL A 57 11.43 21.58 3.52
N LEU A 58 10.10 21.59 3.60
CA LEU A 58 9.36 22.79 3.97
C LEU A 58 9.84 23.20 5.36
N GLY A 59 10.12 24.49 5.52
CA GLY A 59 11.02 25.07 6.54
C GLY A 59 10.60 24.97 8.01
N ASP A 60 9.94 23.90 8.45
CA ASP A 60 9.69 23.60 9.87
C ASP A 60 10.29 22.27 10.37
N GLY A 61 11.01 21.54 9.52
CA GLY A 61 11.47 20.18 9.82
C GLY A 61 10.49 19.08 9.40
N GLY A 62 9.38 19.45 8.74
CA GLY A 62 8.50 18.57 8.00
C GLY A 62 9.11 18.13 6.68
N THR A 63 9.36 16.83 6.52
CA THR A 63 9.59 16.22 5.20
C THR A 63 8.30 16.32 4.39
N ASP A 64 8.39 16.78 3.14
CA ASP A 64 7.28 16.70 2.19
C ASP A 64 6.79 15.23 2.12
N PRO A 65 5.50 14.96 2.42
CA PRO A 65 4.97 13.61 2.36
C PRO A 65 5.06 12.97 0.96
N THR A 66 5.22 13.74 -0.12
CA THR A 66 5.38 13.21 -1.49
C THR A 66 6.77 12.62 -1.76
N ALA A 67 7.78 13.02 -0.99
CA ALA A 67 9.18 12.70 -1.27
C ALA A 67 9.64 11.32 -0.75
N GLY A 68 8.78 10.56 -0.07
CA GLY A 68 9.12 9.24 0.46
C GLY A 68 8.23 8.10 -0.03
N VAL A 69 8.66 6.87 0.20
CA VAL A 69 7.96 5.65 -0.20
C VAL A 69 7.52 4.88 1.03
N ALA A 70 6.22 4.63 1.14
CA ALA A 70 5.66 3.72 2.13
C ALA A 70 5.64 2.30 1.57
N GLU A 71 6.18 1.34 2.32
CA GLU A 71 6.27 -0.06 1.91
C GLU A 71 5.21 -0.88 2.63
N PHE A 72 4.37 -1.56 1.85
CA PHE A 72 3.30 -2.42 2.34
C PHE A 72 3.58 -3.87 1.97
N MET A 73 3.28 -4.80 2.87
CA MET A 73 3.37 -6.24 2.62
C MET A 73 2.04 -6.92 2.89
N PRO A 74 1.78 -8.06 2.20
CA PRO A 74 0.60 -8.87 2.48
C PRO A 74 0.51 -9.22 3.96
N ILE A 75 -0.67 -9.05 4.55
CA ILE A 75 -0.93 -9.47 5.94
C ILE A 75 -0.83 -10.99 6.04
N LYS A 76 -1.30 -11.69 5.00
CA LYS A 76 -1.22 -13.12 4.83
C LYS A 76 -0.63 -13.42 3.46
N ARG A 77 0.32 -14.36 3.41
CA ARG A 77 0.82 -14.89 2.14
C ARG A 77 -0.21 -15.87 1.60
N GLU A 78 -0.86 -15.50 0.51
CA GLU A 78 -1.91 -16.29 -0.12
C GLU A 78 -1.59 -16.51 -1.59
N THR A 79 -2.10 -17.60 -2.14
CA THR A 79 -2.06 -17.89 -3.56
C THR A 79 -3.48 -18.02 -4.04
N PHE A 80 -3.79 -17.31 -5.11
CA PHE A 80 -5.13 -17.29 -5.69
C PHE A 80 -5.08 -17.97 -7.05
N VAL A 81 -6.02 -18.89 -7.27
CA VAL A 81 -6.16 -19.60 -8.53
C VAL A 81 -7.33 -18.99 -9.27
N PHE A 82 -7.02 -18.40 -10.42
CA PHE A 82 -8.00 -17.88 -11.37
C PHE A 82 -8.28 -18.92 -12.44
N HIS A 83 -9.49 -18.89 -12.98
CA HIS A 83 -9.83 -19.79 -14.08
C HIS A 83 -9.06 -19.39 -15.33
N TYR A 84 -8.70 -20.38 -16.13
CA TYR A 84 -8.07 -20.16 -17.43
C TYR A 84 -8.86 -20.97 -18.46
N ALA A 85 -9.89 -20.36 -19.02
CA ALA A 85 -10.57 -20.86 -20.21
C ALA A 85 -10.40 -19.84 -21.34
N THR A 86 -10.50 -20.31 -22.59
CA THR A 86 -10.26 -19.50 -23.80
C THR A 86 -11.20 -18.30 -23.96
N LEU A 87 -12.34 -18.30 -23.26
CA LEU A 87 -13.33 -17.23 -23.27
C LEU A 87 -13.37 -16.42 -21.96
N ASP A 88 -12.61 -16.82 -20.94
CA ASP A 88 -12.58 -16.10 -19.67
C ASP A 88 -11.57 -14.95 -19.75
N GLY A 89 -11.98 -13.76 -19.33
CA GLY A 89 -11.09 -12.60 -19.20
C GLY A 89 -9.98 -12.82 -18.17
N ALA A 90 -8.89 -12.06 -18.29
CA ALA A 90 -7.82 -12.06 -17.29
C ALA A 90 -8.33 -11.49 -15.95
N PRO A 91 -7.69 -11.82 -14.81
CA PRO A 91 -7.96 -11.16 -13.54
C PRO A 91 -7.67 -9.66 -13.64
N ILE A 92 -8.61 -8.82 -13.20
CA ILE A 92 -8.50 -7.36 -13.28
C ILE A 92 -8.54 -6.79 -11.86
N LEU A 93 -7.60 -5.89 -11.56
CA LEU A 93 -7.68 -5.03 -10.39
C LEU A 93 -8.79 -4.01 -10.61
N ARG A 94 -9.86 -4.12 -9.83
CA ARG A 94 -11.07 -3.29 -9.97
C ARG A 94 -11.13 -2.15 -8.98
N ARG A 95 -10.71 -2.37 -7.75
CA ARG A 95 -10.76 -1.36 -6.68
C ARG A 95 -9.52 -1.40 -5.83
N LEU A 96 -9.16 -0.24 -5.28
CA LEU A 96 -8.23 -0.13 -4.18
C LEU A 96 -8.94 0.64 -3.08
N THR A 97 -9.07 0.03 -1.91
CA THR A 97 -9.69 0.64 -0.74
C THR A 97 -8.68 0.76 0.39
N THR A 98 -8.87 1.73 1.28
CA THR A 98 -7.98 1.94 2.43
C THR A 98 -8.77 1.95 3.73
N GLY A 99 -8.20 1.41 4.80
CA GLY A 99 -8.80 1.44 6.14
C GLY A 99 -10.13 0.68 6.25
N GLY A 100 -10.40 -0.27 5.34
CA GLY A 100 -11.68 -0.98 5.27
C GLY A 100 -12.85 -0.12 4.78
N ASP A 101 -12.60 1.12 4.35
CA ASP A 101 -13.61 2.00 3.77
C ASP A 101 -13.85 1.63 2.30
N GLU A 102 -14.94 0.91 2.04
CA GLU A 102 -15.34 0.52 0.68
C GLU A 102 -16.05 1.66 -0.08
N ALA A 103 -16.34 2.80 0.56
CA ALA A 103 -16.97 3.95 -0.09
C ALA A 103 -15.98 4.79 -0.91
N ARG A 104 -14.67 4.62 -0.70
CA ARG A 104 -13.61 5.34 -1.41
C ARG A 104 -12.74 4.38 -2.20
N ASP A 105 -12.92 4.40 -3.51
CA ASP A 105 -12.09 3.67 -4.47
C ASP A 105 -11.07 4.62 -5.12
N TYR A 106 -9.82 4.20 -5.16
CA TYR A 106 -8.70 5.00 -5.68
C TYR A 106 -8.23 4.57 -7.07
N ILE A 107 -8.92 3.62 -7.73
CA ILE A 107 -8.61 3.15 -9.09
C ILE A 107 -9.71 3.51 -10.11
N SER A 108 -10.83 4.07 -9.66
CA SER A 108 -11.95 4.49 -10.52
C SER A 108 -11.74 5.83 -11.22
#